data_AF-A0A926DRC4-F1
#
_entry.id   AF-A0A926DRC4-F1
#
_cell.length_a   1.000
_cell.length_b   1.000
_cell.length_c   1.000
_cell.angle_alpha   90.00
_cell.angle_beta   90.00
_cell.angle_gamma   90.00
#
_symmetry.space_group_name_H-M   'P 1'
#
loop_
_entity.id
_entity.type
_entity.pdbx_description
1 polymer ?
#
loop_
_entity_poly.entity_id
_entity_poly.type
_entity_poly.pdbx_seq_one_letter_code
_entity_poly.pdbx_strand_id
1 'polypeptide(L)'
;MGKEITFKDLVIVFLRNIRKILFITIIAVVLMLALCFYLSKGNIEVKKLIIFFILGIILGVVVGVCIFTLLYIHSPKVRSASDIRCRYNLPIFAVLNYHDTNSVKGINKIINKIEKDVVSDNTTQVEIAKQSIAIMKAQYNFIFSGSVPIDSSQLNQISNEDEKIEYYDCIIENPGMIKALYGKDGVILIEKLNETTYERLNKQIIQIEALRKEIFGIILINA
;
A
#
# COMPACT_ATOMS: atom_id res chain seq x y z
N MET A 1 11.01 18.32 3.02
CA MET A 1 9.99 18.57 1.98
C MET A 1 8.63 18.18 2.54
N GLY A 2 7.78 19.16 2.83
CA GLY A 2 6.41 18.92 3.29
C GLY A 2 5.59 18.30 2.16
N LYS A 3 4.93 17.18 2.45
CA LYS A 3 4.12 16.45 1.48
C LYS A 3 2.79 17.17 1.30
N GLU A 4 2.43 17.53 0.07
CA GLU A 4 1.09 18.04 -0.24
C GLU A 4 0.11 16.86 -0.13
N ILE A 5 -0.72 16.88 0.91
CA ILE A 5 -1.82 15.93 1.06
C ILE A 5 -2.91 16.42 0.12
N THR A 6 -3.14 15.70 -0.97
CA THR A 6 -4.23 16.05 -1.87
C THR A 6 -5.56 15.61 -1.28
N PHE A 7 -6.64 16.32 -1.62
CA PHE A 7 -8.00 15.92 -1.24
C PHE A 7 -8.31 14.49 -1.71
N LYS A 8 -7.74 14.08 -2.86
CA LYS A 8 -7.84 12.73 -3.40
C LYS A 8 -7.27 11.68 -2.44
N ASP A 9 -6.09 11.92 -1.87
CA ASP A 9 -5.48 11.02 -0.89
C ASP A 9 -6.35 10.87 0.36
N LEU A 10 -6.93 11.98 0.84
CA LEU A 10 -7.83 11.98 1.98
C LEU A 10 -9.08 11.13 1.72
N VAL A 11 -9.67 11.25 0.53
CA VAL A 11 -10.85 10.48 0.12
C VAL A 11 -10.52 8.98 0.00
N ILE A 12 -9.37 8.63 -0.58
CA ILE A 12 -8.94 7.23 -0.68
C ILE A 12 -8.74 6.63 0.71
N VAL A 13 -8.09 7.36 1.63
CA VAL A 13 -7.89 6.92 3.02
C VAL A 13 -9.21 6.73 3.75
N PHE A 14 -10.15 7.66 3.55
CA PHE A 14 -11.49 7.59 4.12
C PHE A 14 -12.24 6.35 3.61
N LEU A 15 -12.27 6.13 2.29
CA LEU A 15 -12.96 5.00 1.68
C LEU A 15 -12.34 3.67 2.11
N ARG A 16 -11.01 3.56 2.17
CA ARG A 16 -10.30 2.33 2.56
C ARG A 16 -10.55 1.96 4.03
N ASN A 17 -10.77 2.94 4.90
CA ASN A 17 -11.01 2.73 6.33
C ASN A 17 -12.46 2.96 6.75
N ILE A 18 -13.41 3.02 5.81
CA ILE A 18 -14.79 3.45 6.11
C ILE A 18 -15.47 2.61 7.19
N ARG A 19 -15.16 1.30 7.29
CA ARG A 19 -15.68 0.43 8.35
C ARG A 19 -15.22 0.87 9.74
N LYS A 20 -13.94 1.23 9.87
CA LYS A 20 -13.37 1.68 11.14
C LYS A 20 -13.87 3.07 11.49
N ILE A 21 -14.03 3.94 10.50
CA ILE A 21 -14.60 5.29 10.69
C ILE A 21 -16.06 5.16 11.15
N LEU A 22 -16.86 4.31 10.50
CA LEU A 22 -18.24 4.04 10.90
C LEU A 22 -18.32 3.54 12.35
N PHE A 23 -17.41 2.65 12.76
CA PHE A 23 -17.35 2.15 14.13
C PHE A 23 -17.07 3.27 15.15
N ILE A 24 -16.10 4.15 14.86
CA ILE A 24 -15.82 5.34 15.69
C ILE A 24 -17.04 6.26 15.75
N THR A 25 -17.73 6.45 14.62
CA THR A 25 -18.95 7.28 14.57
C THR A 25 -20.07 6.69 15.42
N ILE A 26 -20.27 5.38 15.41
CA ILE A 26 -21.27 4.72 16.26
C ILE A 26 -20.94 4.95 17.74
N ILE A 27 -19.67 4.80 18.14
CA ILE A 27 -19.24 5.06 19.51
C ILE A 27 -19.51 6.52 19.90
N ALA A 28 -19.17 7.48 19.03
CA ALA A 28 -19.42 8.90 19.27
C ALA A 28 -20.91 9.20 19.44
N VAL A 29 -21.78 8.59 18.62
CA VAL A 29 -23.24 8.74 18.74
C VAL A 29 -23.74 8.18 20.07
N VAL A 30 -23.29 6.99 20.47
CA VAL A 30 -23.69 6.37 21.75
C VAL A 30 -23.26 7.25 22.93
N LEU A 31 -22.02 7.76 22.91
CA LEU A 31 -21.51 8.66 23.95
C LEU A 31 -22.32 9.96 24.04
N MET A 32 -22.67 10.55 22.89
CA MET A 32 -23.45 11.80 22.85
C MET A 32 -24.89 11.59 23.30
N LEU A 33 -25.50 10.44 23.00
CA LEU A 33 -26.83 10.10 23.51
C LEU A 33 -26.82 9.83 25.02
N ALA A 34 -25.78 9.17 25.53
CA ALA A 34 -25.61 8.97 26.98
C ALA A 34 -25.40 10.32 27.71
N LEU A 35 -24.61 11.22 27.12
CA LEU A 35 -24.44 12.58 27.64
C LEU A 35 -25.75 13.37 27.64
N CYS A 36 -26.55 13.25 26.58
CA CYS A 36 -27.89 13.83 26.52
C CYS A 36 -28.78 13.30 27.66
N PHE A 37 -28.78 11.99 27.89
CA PHE A 37 -29.57 11.39 28.97
C PHE A 37 -29.15 11.90 30.35
N TYR A 38 -27.84 11.99 30.58
CA TYR A 38 -27.27 12.52 31.81
C TYR A 38 -27.64 13.99 32.05
N LEU A 39 -27.45 14.85 31.04
CA LEU A 39 -27.75 16.28 31.13
C LEU A 39 -29.24 16.57 31.27
N SER A 40 -30.10 15.72 30.71
CA SER A 40 -31.55 15.89 30.78
C SER A 40 -32.18 15.38 32.08
N LYS A 41 -31.38 14.83 33.02
CA LYS A 41 -31.87 14.26 34.30
C LYS A 41 -33.09 13.33 34.14
N GLY A 42 -33.15 12.59 33.03
CA GLY A 42 -34.25 11.67 32.71
C GLY A 42 -35.46 12.27 31.97
N ASN A 43 -35.57 13.60 31.81
CA ASN A 43 -36.63 14.23 31.01
C ASN A 43 -36.21 14.32 29.54
N ILE A 44 -36.58 13.33 28.73
CA ILE A 44 -36.14 13.26 27.33
C ILE A 44 -37.04 14.15 26.44
N GLU A 45 -36.52 15.30 26.03
CA GLU A 45 -37.10 16.10 24.95
C GLU A 45 -36.61 15.57 23.59
N VAL A 46 -37.54 15.17 22.72
CA VAL A 46 -37.23 14.65 21.37
C VAL A 46 -36.33 15.61 20.57
N LYS A 47 -36.52 16.92 20.72
CA LYS A 47 -35.71 17.94 20.05
C LYS A 47 -34.23 17.88 20.46
N LYS A 48 -33.95 17.72 21.77
CA LYS A 48 -32.58 17.60 22.27
C LYS A 48 -31.95 16.29 21.78
N LEU A 49 -32.69 15.19 21.80
CA LEU A 49 -32.21 13.90 21.32
C LEU A 49 -31.78 13.94 19.84
N ILE A 50 -32.55 14.60 18.97
CA ILE A 50 -32.18 14.78 17.55
C ILE A 50 -30.89 15.61 17.42
N ILE A 51 -30.75 16.70 18.19
CA ILE A 51 -29.55 17.56 18.14
C ILE A 51 -28.31 16.77 18.57
N PHE A 52 -28.37 16.03 19.68
CA PHE A 52 -27.24 15.24 20.17
C PHE A 52 -26.89 14.08 19.23
N PHE A 53 -27.88 13.48 18.57
CA PHE A 53 -27.65 12.45 17.54
C PHE A 53 -26.88 13.00 16.34
N ILE A 54 -27.33 14.13 15.76
CA ILE A 54 -26.65 14.78 14.63
C ILE A 54 -25.24 15.21 15.03
N LEU A 55 -25.09 15.80 16.22
CA LEU A 55 -23.79 16.23 16.73
C LEU A 55 -22.82 15.05 16.92
N GLY A 56 -23.32 13.90 17.39
CA GLY A 56 -22.53 12.67 17.51
C GLY A 56 -22.04 12.13 16.17
N ILE A 57 -22.88 12.20 15.12
CA ILE A 57 -22.46 11.81 13.77
C ILE A 57 -21.35 12.72 13.26
N ILE A 58 -21.54 14.04 13.35
CA ILE A 58 -20.57 15.03 12.87
C ILE A 58 -19.24 14.85 13.61
N LEU A 59 -19.29 14.76 14.95
CA LEU A 59 -18.11 14.59 15.78
C LEU A 59 -17.38 13.29 15.46
N GLY A 60 -18.10 12.18 15.32
CA GLY A 60 -17.55 10.88 14.98
C GLY A 60 -16.82 10.86 13.64
N VAL A 61 -17.42 11.48 12.61
CA VAL A 61 -16.79 11.59 11.29
C VAL A 61 -15.54 12.47 11.33
N VAL A 62 -15.60 13.64 11.98
CA VAL A 62 -14.46 14.56 12.08
C VAL A 62 -13.30 13.90 12.83
N VAL A 63 -13.56 13.32 14.00
CA VAL A 63 -12.54 12.63 14.81
C VAL A 63 -11.97 11.43 14.06
N GLY A 64 -12.83 10.64 13.41
CA GLY A 64 -12.40 9.51 12.60
C GLY A 64 -11.46 9.94 11.48
N VAL A 65 -11.84 10.95 10.69
CA VAL A 65 -10.99 11.50 9.62
C VAL A 65 -9.67 12.01 10.19
N CYS A 66 -9.68 12.82 11.25
CA CYS A 66 -8.46 13.35 11.85
C CYS A 66 -7.50 12.26 12.34
N ILE A 67 -8.01 11.25 13.06
CA ILE A 67 -7.19 10.13 13.55
C ILE A 67 -6.62 9.34 12.38
N PHE A 68 -7.44 8.99 11.37
CA PHE A 68 -6.96 8.24 10.22
C PHE A 68 -6.00 9.03 9.35
N THR A 69 -6.16 10.35 9.23
CA THR A 69 -5.19 11.22 8.56
C THR A 69 -3.88 11.27 9.33
N LEU A 70 -3.90 11.34 10.67
CA LEU A 70 -2.68 11.28 11.49
C LEU A 70 -1.98 9.91 11.38
N LEU A 71 -2.73 8.81 11.49
CA LEU A 71 -2.21 7.46 11.27
C LEU A 71 -1.70 7.28 9.83
N TYR A 72 -2.33 7.95 8.87
CA TYR A 72 -1.87 7.98 7.49
C TYR A 72 -0.57 8.78 7.39
N ILE A 73 -0.44 9.97 7.95
CA ILE A 73 0.82 10.72 7.89
C ILE A 73 1.97 9.94 8.55
N HIS A 74 1.70 9.25 9.66
CA HIS A 74 2.72 8.51 10.40
C HIS A 74 2.99 7.09 9.87
N SER A 75 2.14 6.54 9.00
CA SER A 75 2.33 5.15 8.56
C SER A 75 3.63 5.01 7.76
N PRO A 76 4.57 4.15 8.17
CA PRO A 76 5.88 4.00 7.54
C PRO A 76 5.84 3.23 6.20
N LYS A 77 4.64 2.98 5.66
CA LYS A 77 4.40 2.13 4.49
C LYS A 77 4.73 2.82 3.17
N VAL A 78 5.24 2.06 2.22
CA VAL A 78 5.51 2.47 0.83
C VAL A 78 4.18 2.69 0.11
N ARG A 79 3.97 3.90 -0.42
CA ARG A 79 2.66 4.32 -0.97
C ARG A 79 2.62 4.56 -2.46
N SER A 80 3.72 5.03 -3.01
CA SER A 80 3.80 5.41 -4.40
C SER A 80 5.13 5.00 -4.98
N ALA A 81 5.09 4.60 -6.25
CA ALA A 81 6.25 4.46 -7.11
C ALA A 81 7.10 5.75 -7.11
N SER A 82 6.47 6.92 -7.27
CA SER A 82 7.19 8.20 -7.30
C SER A 82 8.01 8.47 -6.03
N ASP A 83 7.45 8.13 -4.85
CA ASP A 83 8.14 8.30 -3.56
C ASP A 83 9.42 7.44 -3.48
N ILE A 84 9.37 6.21 -4.01
CA ILE A 84 10.52 5.30 -4.06
C ILE A 84 11.59 5.85 -5.00
N ARG A 85 11.19 6.25 -6.21
CA ARG A 85 12.11 6.82 -7.20
C ARG A 85 12.80 8.08 -6.68
N CYS A 86 12.05 8.99 -6.04
CA CYS A 86 12.63 10.22 -5.47
C CYS A 86 13.54 9.95 -4.26
N ARG A 87 13.24 8.95 -3.44
CA ARG A 87 14.00 8.67 -2.21
C ARG A 87 15.26 7.84 -2.45
N TYR A 88 15.17 6.81 -3.28
CA TYR A 88 16.24 5.83 -3.48
C TYR A 88 16.90 5.93 -4.85
N ASN A 89 16.39 6.76 -5.75
CA ASN A 89 16.86 6.88 -7.14
C ASN A 89 16.87 5.54 -7.90
N LEU A 90 15.99 4.61 -7.52
CA LEU A 90 15.86 3.30 -8.16
C LEU A 90 14.84 3.35 -9.31
N PRO A 91 15.12 2.69 -10.45
CA PRO A 91 14.18 2.61 -11.56
C PRO A 91 13.01 1.71 -11.19
N ILE A 92 11.84 2.02 -11.76
CA ILE A 92 10.59 1.30 -11.50
C ILE A 92 10.19 0.66 -12.81
N PHE A 93 10.20 -0.67 -12.83
CA PHE A 93 9.91 -1.44 -14.03
C PHE A 93 8.42 -1.54 -14.29
N ALA A 94 7.60 -1.74 -13.24
CA ALA A 94 6.16 -1.75 -13.38
C ALA A 94 5.44 -1.53 -12.05
N VAL A 95 4.18 -1.11 -12.15
CA VAL A 95 3.20 -1.15 -11.05
C VAL A 95 2.06 -2.07 -11.47
N LEU A 96 2.00 -3.25 -10.85
CA LEU A 96 1.06 -4.32 -11.16
C LEU A 96 -0.12 -4.24 -10.19
N ASN A 97 -1.34 -4.14 -10.71
CA ASN A 97 -2.55 -4.20 -9.90
C ASN A 97 -3.07 -5.62 -9.84
N TYR A 98 -2.85 -6.29 -8.72
CA TYR A 98 -3.49 -7.56 -8.39
C TYR A 98 -4.72 -7.25 -7.57
N HIS A 99 -5.89 -7.69 -8.02
CA HIS A 99 -7.12 -7.47 -7.30
C HIS A 99 -7.15 -8.30 -6.01
N ASP A 100 -6.95 -7.69 -4.82
CA ASP A 100 -7.30 -8.39 -3.57
C ASP A 100 -8.80 -8.59 -3.48
N THR A 101 -9.17 -9.85 -3.29
CA THR A 101 -10.55 -10.34 -3.14
C THR A 101 -11.23 -9.91 -1.83
N ASN A 102 -10.48 -9.33 -0.89
CA ASN A 102 -10.96 -8.98 0.45
C ASN A 102 -11.57 -7.57 0.58
N SER A 103 -11.69 -6.84 -0.52
CA SER A 103 -12.22 -5.48 -0.54
C SER A 103 -13.68 -5.44 -1.03
N VAL A 104 -14.51 -4.62 -0.39
CA VAL A 104 -15.95 -4.53 -0.67
C VAL A 104 -16.17 -4.05 -2.10
N LYS A 105 -16.75 -4.90 -2.96
CA LYS A 105 -16.97 -4.67 -4.41
C LYS A 105 -17.49 -3.26 -4.78
N GLY A 106 -18.29 -2.63 -3.93
CA GLY A 106 -18.84 -1.29 -4.16
C GLY A 106 -17.86 -0.13 -3.93
N ILE A 107 -17.01 -0.20 -2.90
CA ILE A 107 -16.07 0.86 -2.55
C ILE A 107 -14.91 0.89 -3.54
N ASN A 108 -14.42 -0.28 -3.95
CA ASN A 108 -13.38 -0.39 -4.98
C ASN A 108 -13.81 0.23 -6.31
N LYS A 109 -15.07 0.11 -6.70
CA LYS A 109 -15.54 0.73 -7.94
C LYS A 109 -15.39 2.26 -7.90
N ILE A 110 -15.52 2.86 -6.72
CA ILE A 110 -15.39 4.30 -6.50
C ILE A 110 -13.90 4.69 -6.41
N ILE A 111 -13.10 3.95 -5.63
CA ILE A 111 -11.64 4.13 -5.55
C ILE A 111 -11.02 4.01 -6.95
N ASN A 112 -11.33 2.94 -7.68
CA ASN A 112 -10.82 2.72 -9.03
C ASN A 112 -11.28 3.80 -10.02
N LYS A 113 -12.46 4.39 -9.83
CA LYS A 113 -12.91 5.53 -10.65
C LYS A 113 -12.14 6.81 -10.33
N ILE A 114 -11.70 6.98 -9.09
CA ILE A 114 -10.88 8.10 -8.63
C ILE A 114 -9.40 7.90 -9.04
N GLU A 115 -8.91 6.65 -9.07
CA GLU A 115 -7.54 6.29 -9.47
C GLU A 115 -7.35 6.20 -10.99
N LYS A 116 -8.43 6.05 -11.76
CA LYS A 116 -8.42 5.83 -13.22
C LYS A 116 -7.77 6.92 -14.07
N ASP A 117 -7.48 8.09 -13.53
CA ASP A 117 -6.81 9.15 -14.30
C ASP A 117 -5.29 8.94 -14.46
N VAL A 118 -4.68 7.91 -13.85
CA VAL A 118 -3.21 7.73 -13.90
C VAL A 118 -2.73 6.29 -14.12
N VAL A 119 -3.59 5.27 -13.97
CA VAL A 119 -3.13 3.87 -14.04
C VAL A 119 -3.39 3.28 -15.43
N SER A 120 -2.32 3.17 -16.22
CA SER A 120 -2.29 2.38 -17.46
C SER A 120 -2.81 0.96 -17.23
N ASP A 121 -3.46 0.38 -18.24
CA ASP A 121 -4.03 -0.98 -18.19
C ASP A 121 -3.03 -2.00 -17.62
N ASN A 122 -3.51 -2.90 -16.76
CA ASN A 122 -2.68 -3.88 -16.05
C ASN A 122 -1.92 -4.78 -17.02
N THR A 123 -2.55 -5.09 -18.16
CA THR A 123 -1.94 -5.83 -19.28
C THR A 123 -0.70 -5.14 -19.84
N THR A 124 -0.76 -3.80 -19.97
CA THR A 124 0.34 -2.99 -20.49
C THR A 124 1.49 -2.93 -19.47
N GLN A 125 1.18 -2.79 -18.18
CA GLN A 125 2.18 -2.79 -17.11
C GLN A 125 2.88 -4.15 -16.96
N VAL A 126 2.15 -5.25 -17.11
CA VAL A 126 2.71 -6.60 -17.15
C VAL A 126 3.65 -6.76 -18.34
N GLU A 127 3.25 -6.29 -19.52
CA GLU A 127 4.08 -6.37 -20.72
C GLU A 127 5.36 -5.54 -20.61
N ILE A 128 5.26 -4.31 -20.06
CA ILE A 128 6.44 -3.47 -19.76
C ILE A 128 7.37 -4.17 -18.77
N ALA A 129 6.82 -4.82 -17.73
CA ALA A 129 7.62 -5.59 -16.77
C ALA A 129 8.37 -6.72 -17.48
N LYS A 130 7.67 -7.52 -18.31
CA LYS A 130 8.25 -8.64 -19.07
C LYS A 130 9.39 -8.16 -19.96
N GLN A 131 9.17 -7.10 -20.74
CA GLN A 131 10.18 -6.57 -21.65
C GLN A 131 11.38 -6.00 -20.89
N SER A 132 11.16 -5.28 -19.79
CA SER A 132 12.24 -4.75 -18.95
C SER A 132 13.09 -5.87 -18.35
N ILE A 133 12.45 -6.94 -17.88
CA ILE A 133 13.14 -8.13 -17.34
C ILE A 133 13.92 -8.84 -18.45
N ALA A 134 13.34 -9.02 -19.63
CA ALA A 134 13.99 -9.68 -20.76
C ALA A 134 15.26 -8.93 -21.20
N ILE A 135 15.19 -7.60 -21.30
CA ILE A 135 16.34 -6.74 -21.62
C ILE A 135 17.43 -6.88 -20.56
N MET A 136 17.05 -6.84 -19.28
CA MET A 136 18.01 -6.99 -18.18
C MET A 136 18.66 -8.37 -18.17
N LYS A 137 17.90 -9.44 -18.44
CA LYS A 137 18.43 -10.81 -18.46
C LYS A 137 19.43 -11.03 -19.59
N ALA A 138 19.27 -10.32 -20.71
CA ALA A 138 20.21 -10.38 -21.81
C ALA A 138 21.59 -9.76 -21.45
N GLN A 139 21.66 -8.93 -20.41
CA GLN A 139 22.85 -8.18 -20.02
C GLN A 139 23.45 -8.62 -18.69
N TYR A 140 22.63 -9.12 -17.77
CA TYR A 140 23.00 -9.38 -16.38
C TYR A 140 22.38 -10.66 -15.84
N ASN A 141 23.10 -11.31 -14.93
CA ASN A 141 22.59 -12.41 -14.12
C ASN A 141 22.05 -11.87 -12.80
N PHE A 142 20.74 -11.97 -12.56
CA PHE A 142 20.13 -11.48 -11.32
C PHE A 142 19.10 -12.44 -10.75
N ILE A 143 18.67 -12.13 -9.52
CA ILE A 143 17.59 -12.82 -8.82
C ILE A 143 16.47 -11.84 -8.47
N PHE A 144 15.30 -12.37 -8.14
CA PHE A 144 14.20 -11.58 -7.62
C PHE A 144 14.12 -11.71 -6.11
N SER A 145 13.85 -10.62 -5.41
CA SER A 145 13.62 -10.66 -3.97
C SER A 145 12.54 -9.69 -3.53
N GLY A 146 11.78 -10.04 -2.50
CA GLY A 146 10.70 -9.18 -2.02
C GLY A 146 10.47 -9.24 -0.52
N SER A 147 9.96 -8.14 0.04
CA SER A 147 9.61 -8.07 1.47
C SER A 147 8.36 -8.87 1.85
N VAL A 148 7.55 -9.28 0.88
CA VAL A 148 6.30 -10.03 1.11
C VAL A 148 6.31 -11.28 0.22
N PRO A 149 5.88 -12.45 0.73
CA PRO A 149 5.70 -13.63 -0.11
C PRO A 149 4.75 -13.31 -1.27
N ILE A 150 5.19 -13.70 -2.46
CA ILE A 150 4.46 -13.53 -3.71
C ILE A 150 3.98 -14.90 -4.14
N ASP A 151 2.70 -15.00 -4.47
CA ASP A 151 2.13 -16.23 -5.00
C ASP A 151 2.76 -16.55 -6.36
N SER A 152 3.02 -17.83 -6.62
CA SER A 152 3.57 -18.31 -7.88
C SER A 152 2.77 -17.84 -9.10
N SER A 153 1.46 -17.61 -8.95
CA SER A 153 0.59 -17.06 -9.99
C SER A 153 0.94 -15.62 -10.39
N GLN A 154 1.43 -14.79 -9.46
CA GLN A 154 1.82 -13.40 -9.73
C GLN A 154 3.23 -13.33 -10.34
N LEU A 155 4.13 -14.23 -9.92
CA LEU A 155 5.46 -14.39 -10.52
C LEU A 155 5.37 -14.91 -11.96
N ASN A 156 4.47 -15.87 -12.22
CA ASN A 156 4.28 -16.44 -13.55
C ASN A 156 3.69 -15.45 -14.56
N GLN A 157 2.94 -14.44 -14.11
CA GLN A 157 2.46 -13.37 -15.01
C GLN A 157 3.58 -12.45 -15.47
N ILE A 158 4.65 -12.34 -14.70
CA ILE A 158 5.79 -11.46 -14.97
C ILE A 158 6.91 -12.23 -15.69
N SER A 159 6.90 -13.57 -15.62
CA SER A 159 7.77 -14.45 -16.40
C SER A 159 7.15 -14.81 -17.75
N ASN A 160 7.99 -15.22 -18.68
CA ASN A 160 7.54 -16.03 -19.81
C ASN A 160 7.26 -17.45 -19.30
N GLU A 161 6.24 -18.12 -19.85
CA GLU A 161 5.68 -19.39 -19.33
C GLU A 161 6.72 -20.53 -19.19
N ASP A 162 7.87 -20.42 -19.87
CA ASP A 162 8.93 -21.43 -19.88
C ASP A 162 10.14 -21.11 -18.96
N GLU A 163 10.17 -19.96 -18.29
CA GLU A 163 11.33 -19.55 -17.50
C GLU A 163 11.07 -19.57 -15.98
N LYS A 164 11.86 -20.41 -15.28
CA LYS A 164 11.86 -20.50 -13.82
C LYS A 164 12.55 -19.28 -13.22
N ILE A 165 11.78 -18.37 -12.64
CA ILE A 165 12.30 -17.22 -11.88
C ILE A 165 12.89 -17.72 -10.55
N GLU A 166 14.16 -17.37 -10.30
CA GLU A 166 14.79 -17.51 -8.99
C GLU A 166 14.30 -16.38 -8.07
N TYR A 167 13.28 -16.67 -7.27
CA TYR A 167 12.75 -15.77 -6.24
C TYR A 167 13.22 -16.20 -4.85
N TYR A 168 13.65 -15.23 -4.05
CA TYR A 168 14.00 -15.41 -2.64
C TYR A 168 13.29 -14.37 -1.78
N ASP A 169 12.86 -14.74 -0.59
CA ASP A 169 12.36 -13.75 0.38
C ASP A 169 13.43 -12.70 0.71
N CYS A 170 13.00 -11.61 1.34
CA CYS A 170 13.84 -10.50 1.75
C CYS A 170 15.15 -10.96 2.39
N ILE A 171 16.25 -10.34 2.00
CA ILE A 171 17.60 -10.58 2.55
C ILE A 171 17.66 -10.49 4.08
N ILE A 172 16.76 -9.69 4.68
CA ILE A 172 16.64 -9.50 6.13
C ILE A 172 16.14 -10.77 6.81
N GLU A 173 15.29 -11.55 6.14
CA GLU A 173 14.61 -12.72 6.69
C GLU A 173 15.19 -14.04 6.20
N ASN A 174 15.78 -14.06 5.00
CA ASN A 174 16.28 -15.27 4.38
C ASN A 174 17.78 -15.16 4.03
N PRO A 175 18.67 -15.66 4.90
CA PRO A 175 20.11 -15.72 4.63
C PRO A 175 20.48 -16.54 3.39
N GLY A 176 19.57 -17.41 2.91
CA GLY A 176 19.74 -18.15 1.67
C GLY A 176 19.87 -17.23 0.44
N MET A 177 19.26 -16.04 0.48
CA MET A 177 19.42 -15.03 -0.56
C MET A 177 20.89 -14.59 -0.70
N ILE A 178 21.63 -14.46 0.40
CA ILE A 178 23.05 -14.04 0.34
C ILE A 178 23.88 -15.07 -0.43
N LYS A 179 23.59 -16.36 -0.25
CA LYS A 179 24.23 -17.43 -1.02
C LYS A 179 23.81 -17.39 -2.49
N ALA A 180 22.53 -17.14 -2.77
CA ALA A 180 22.03 -17.04 -4.13
C ALA A 180 22.57 -15.81 -4.90
N LEU A 181 22.89 -14.73 -4.20
CA LEU A 181 23.54 -13.54 -4.77
C LEU A 181 25.00 -13.76 -5.14
N TYR A 182 25.62 -14.80 -4.59
CA TYR A 182 27.00 -15.12 -4.91
C TYR A 182 27.10 -15.56 -6.38
N GLY A 183 27.91 -14.85 -7.17
CA GLY A 183 28.03 -15.08 -8.62
C GLY A 183 26.92 -14.45 -9.49
N LYS A 184 25.98 -13.70 -8.89
CA LYS A 184 25.00 -12.87 -9.62
C LYS A 184 25.44 -11.40 -9.62
N ASP A 185 25.01 -10.62 -10.59
CA ASP A 185 25.34 -9.21 -10.77
C ASP A 185 24.47 -8.30 -9.89
N GLY A 186 23.21 -8.70 -9.64
CA GLY A 186 22.27 -7.85 -8.91
C GLY A 186 20.92 -8.48 -8.59
N VAL A 187 19.97 -7.61 -8.25
CA VAL A 187 18.62 -7.97 -7.80
C VAL A 187 17.56 -7.08 -8.42
N ILE A 188 16.42 -7.66 -8.75
CA ILE A 188 15.16 -6.94 -8.95
C ILE A 188 14.31 -7.10 -7.70
N LEU A 189 13.92 -5.99 -7.09
CA LEU A 189 13.08 -6.01 -5.90
C LEU A 189 11.61 -6.08 -6.30
N ILE A 190 10.83 -6.92 -5.62
CA ILE A 190 9.38 -6.97 -5.77
C ILE A 190 8.74 -6.59 -4.44
N GLU A 191 7.96 -5.51 -4.44
CA GLU A 191 7.45 -4.92 -3.20
C GLU A 191 5.95 -4.66 -3.27
N LYS A 192 5.24 -4.89 -2.15
CA LYS A 192 3.79 -4.65 -2.09
C LYS A 192 3.48 -3.24 -1.61
N LEU A 193 2.72 -2.50 -2.42
CA LEU A 193 2.23 -1.18 -2.06
C LEU A 193 1.29 -1.27 -0.87
N ASN A 194 1.44 -0.33 0.07
CA ASN A 194 0.68 -0.26 1.33
C ASN A 194 0.93 -1.42 2.32
N GLU A 195 1.87 -2.33 2.04
CA GLU A 195 2.30 -3.38 2.96
C GLU A 195 3.77 -3.21 3.35
N THR A 196 4.67 -3.12 2.37
CA THR A 196 6.10 -2.90 2.59
C THR A 196 6.33 -1.57 3.31
N THR A 197 7.21 -1.54 4.32
CA THR A 197 7.62 -0.29 5.00
C THR A 197 8.87 0.30 4.38
N TYR A 198 8.98 1.63 4.36
CA TYR A 198 10.18 2.35 3.91
C TYR A 198 11.41 1.92 4.71
N GLU A 199 11.27 1.70 6.02
CA GLU A 199 12.38 1.25 6.86
C GLU A 199 12.90 -0.13 6.43
N ARG A 200 12.00 -1.06 6.12
CA ARG A 200 12.35 -2.41 5.68
C ARG A 200 13.00 -2.39 4.30
N LEU A 201 12.40 -1.65 3.36
CA LEU A 201 12.99 -1.42 2.04
C LEU A 201 14.38 -0.79 2.14
N ASN A 202 14.56 0.21 3.00
CA ASN A 202 15.85 0.86 3.22
C ASN A 202 16.90 -0.12 3.78
N LYS A 203 16.53 -0.94 4.77
CA LYS A 203 17.43 -1.97 5.31
C LYS A 203 17.82 -3.00 4.24
N GLN A 204 16.88 -3.40 3.39
CA GLN A 204 17.14 -4.34 2.29
C GLN A 204 18.11 -3.73 1.26
N ILE A 205 17.88 -2.48 0.85
CA ILE A 205 18.77 -1.74 -0.06
C ILE A 205 20.19 -1.66 0.51
N ILE A 206 20.32 -1.22 1.76
CA ILE A 206 21.63 -1.11 2.44
C ILE A 206 22.37 -2.46 2.47
N GLN A 207 21.67 -3.56 2.74
CA GLN A 207 22.31 -4.88 2.77
C GLN A 207 22.75 -5.36 1.38
N ILE A 208 21.98 -5.10 0.34
CA ILE A 208 22.33 -5.47 -1.04
C ILE A 208 23.53 -4.63 -1.52
N GLU A 209 23.52 -3.32 -1.25
CA GLU A 209 24.63 -2.42 -1.55
C GLU A 209 25.90 -2.80 -0.79
N ALA A 210 25.79 -3.21 0.47
CA ALA A 210 26.92 -3.69 1.26
C ALA A 210 27.57 -4.96 0.66
N LEU A 211 26.79 -5.78 -0.06
CA LEU A 211 27.28 -6.94 -0.82
C LEU A 211 27.87 -6.56 -2.19
N ARG A 212 27.93 -5.26 -2.52
CA ARG A 212 28.36 -4.72 -3.82
C ARG A 212 27.57 -5.30 -5.00
N LYS A 213 26.27 -5.50 -4.79
CA LYS A 213 25.33 -5.95 -5.81
C LYS A 213 24.47 -4.79 -6.27
N GLU A 214 24.16 -4.77 -7.57
CA GLU A 214 23.33 -3.72 -8.14
C GLU A 214 21.84 -4.01 -7.92
N ILE A 215 21.04 -2.96 -7.68
CA ILE A 215 19.59 -3.07 -7.66
C ILE A 215 19.08 -2.54 -9.00
N PHE A 216 18.78 -3.46 -9.91
CA PHE A 216 18.44 -3.11 -11.30
C PHE A 216 17.08 -2.41 -11.40
N GLY A 217 16.17 -2.67 -10.46
CA GLY A 217 14.89 -1.98 -10.40
C GLY A 217 13.92 -2.58 -9.41
N ILE A 218 12.76 -1.92 -9.31
CA ILE A 218 11.67 -2.30 -8.42
C ILE A 218 10.41 -2.57 -9.24
N ILE A 219 9.75 -3.69 -8.94
CA ILE A 219 8.40 -4.03 -9.39
C ILE A 219 7.46 -3.86 -8.20
N LEU A 220 6.41 -3.08 -8.39
CA LEU A 220 5.44 -2.81 -7.33
C LEU A 220 4.18 -3.59 -7.56
N ILE A 221 3.74 -4.33 -6.55
CA ILE A 221 2.49 -5.07 -6.55
C ILE A 221 1.49 -4.29 -5.68
N ASN A 222 0.41 -3.81 -6.28
CA ASN A 222 -0.74 -3.29 -5.56
C ASN A 222 -1.71 -4.45 -5.35
N ALA A 223 -1.97 -4.82 -4.09
CA ALA A 223 -3.00 -5.79 -3.72
C ALA A 223 -4.29 -5.03 -3.31
#